data_AF-A0A087H6I3-F1
#
_entry.id   AF-A0A087H6I3-F1
#
_cell.length_a   1.000
_cell.length_b   1.000
_cell.length_c   1.000
_cell.angle_alpha   90.00
_cell.angle_beta   90.00
_cell.angle_gamma   90.00
#
_symmetry.space_group_name_H-M   'P 1'
#
loop_
_entity.id
_entity.type
_entity.pdbx_description
1 polymer ?
#
loop_
_entity_poly.entity_id
_entity_poly.type
_entity_poly.pdbx_seq_one_letter_code
_entity_poly.pdbx_strand_id
1 'polypeptide(L)'
;MANCIRTALFFLTLLFLLSVSNIVQASRGGGKLHAQDCKPKCNYRCSATSHKKPCMFFCLKCCSKCLCVPSGTYGNKQNCPCYNNWKTQEGRPKCP
;
A
#
# COMPACT_ATOMS: atom_id res chain seq x y z
N MET A 1 8.48 -42.41 -19.74
CA MET A 1 7.87 -42.03 -18.44
C MET A 1 8.46 -40.74 -17.84
N ALA A 2 9.77 -40.50 -17.91
CA ALA A 2 10.41 -39.28 -17.37
C ALA A 2 9.92 -37.94 -17.99
N ASN A 3 9.54 -37.93 -19.26
CA ASN A 3 9.04 -36.71 -19.94
C ASN A 3 7.65 -36.27 -19.46
N CYS A 4 6.84 -37.19 -18.93
CA CYS A 4 5.53 -36.89 -18.35
C CYS A 4 5.67 -36.21 -16.97
N ILE A 5 6.65 -36.66 -16.18
CA ILE A 5 6.95 -36.06 -14.86
C ILE A 5 7.52 -34.65 -15.01
N ARG A 6 8.44 -34.45 -15.98
CA ARG A 6 9.01 -33.12 -16.28
C ARG A 6 7.96 -32.11 -16.73
N THR A 7 7.03 -32.53 -17.59
CA THR A 7 5.95 -31.67 -18.06
C THR A 7 4.98 -31.35 -16.92
N ALA A 8 4.59 -32.33 -16.10
CA ALA A 8 3.74 -32.11 -14.92
C ALA A 8 4.37 -31.14 -13.90
N LEU A 9 5.66 -31.28 -13.61
CA LEU A 9 6.39 -30.36 -12.72
C LEU A 9 6.42 -28.93 -13.27
N PHE A 10 6.59 -28.76 -14.58
CA PHE A 10 6.58 -27.44 -15.21
C PHE A 10 5.21 -26.77 -15.15
N PHE A 11 4.12 -27.53 -15.33
CA PHE A 11 2.76 -27.00 -15.17
C PHE A 11 2.44 -26.64 -13.72
N LEU A 12 2.88 -27.44 -12.75
CA LEU A 12 2.71 -27.15 -11.31
C LEU A 12 3.45 -25.88 -10.87
N THR A 13 4.69 -25.68 -11.33
CA THR A 13 5.44 -24.46 -11.01
C THR A 13 4.82 -23.23 -11.67
N LEU A 14 4.33 -23.35 -12.91
CA LEU A 14 3.64 -22.26 -13.61
C LEU A 14 2.33 -21.86 -12.90
N LEU A 15 1.52 -22.83 -12.48
CA LEU A 15 0.30 -22.60 -11.70
C LEU A 15 0.60 -21.91 -10.37
N PHE A 16 1.65 -22.33 -9.67
CA PHE A 16 2.10 -21.69 -8.43
C PHE A 16 2.48 -20.21 -8.68
N LEU A 17 3.26 -19.91 -9.71
CA LEU A 17 3.68 -18.54 -10.06
C LEU A 17 2.51 -17.60 -10.44
N LEU A 18 1.48 -18.12 -11.09
CA LEU A 18 0.27 -17.35 -11.41
C LEU A 18 -0.54 -17.03 -10.13
N SER A 19 -0.57 -17.95 -9.16
CA SER A 19 -1.27 -17.74 -7.89
C SER A 19 -0.61 -16.64 -7.03
N VAL A 20 0.74 -16.62 -6.93
CA VAL A 20 1.44 -15.56 -6.16
C VAL A 20 1.31 -14.18 -6.81
N SER A 21 1.16 -14.09 -8.14
CA SER A 21 1.02 -12.81 -8.83
C SER A 21 -0.26 -12.06 -8.44
N ASN A 22 -1.37 -12.78 -8.24
CA ASN A 22 -2.64 -12.22 -7.76
C ASN A 22 -2.51 -11.67 -6.32
N ILE A 23 -1.73 -12.34 -5.46
CA ILE A 23 -1.46 -11.89 -4.09
C ILE A 23 -0.65 -10.58 -4.10
N VAL A 24 0.33 -10.44 -4.99
CA VAL A 24 1.15 -9.23 -5.11
C VAL A 24 0.30 -8.02 -5.50
N GLN A 25 -0.77 -8.20 -6.28
CA GLN A 25 -1.62 -7.10 -6.71
C GLN A 25 -2.50 -6.55 -5.57
N ALA A 26 -2.91 -7.41 -4.62
CA ALA A 26 -3.56 -6.98 -3.38
C ALA A 26 -2.60 -6.17 -2.48
N SER A 27 -1.31 -6.52 -2.49
CA SER A 27 -0.25 -5.78 -1.76
C SER A 27 0.10 -4.43 -2.42
N ARG A 28 -0.11 -4.31 -3.75
CA ARG A 28 0.05 -3.05 -4.47
C ARG A 28 -1.03 -2.01 -4.16
N GLY A 29 -1.99 -2.33 -3.29
CA GLY A 29 -2.77 -1.37 -2.50
C GLY A 29 -3.17 -0.12 -3.28
N GLY A 30 -3.75 -0.31 -4.48
CA GLY A 30 -4.35 0.77 -5.24
C GLY A 30 -5.58 1.21 -4.48
N GLY A 31 -5.45 2.27 -3.70
CA GLY A 31 -6.58 2.74 -2.94
C GLY A 31 -7.67 3.23 -3.89
N LYS A 32 -8.93 2.99 -3.50
CA LYS A 32 -10.12 3.34 -4.28
C LYS A 32 -10.40 4.85 -4.33
N LEU A 33 -9.50 5.66 -3.79
CA LEU A 33 -9.70 7.08 -3.58
C LEU A 33 -9.27 7.86 -4.83
N HIS A 34 -10.02 8.88 -5.22
CA HIS A 34 -9.55 9.78 -6.26
C HIS A 34 -8.58 10.80 -5.67
N ALA A 35 -7.65 11.34 -6.47
CA ALA A 35 -6.66 12.31 -5.98
C ALA A 35 -7.32 13.55 -5.32
N GLN A 36 -8.51 13.94 -5.79
CA GLN A 36 -9.31 15.03 -5.24
C GLN A 36 -9.79 14.76 -3.80
N ASP A 37 -10.00 13.51 -3.42
CA ASP A 37 -10.50 13.10 -2.10
C ASP A 37 -9.39 13.06 -1.03
N CYS A 38 -8.13 13.20 -1.44
CA CYS A 38 -6.99 13.16 -0.53
C CYS A 38 -7.03 14.28 0.52
N LYS A 39 -7.42 15.49 0.13
CA LYS A 39 -7.40 16.66 1.01
C LYS A 39 -8.33 16.54 2.22
N PRO A 40 -9.63 16.22 2.07
CA PRO A 40 -10.50 16.03 3.23
C PRO A 40 -10.07 14.85 4.11
N LYS A 41 -9.60 13.74 3.53
CA LYS A 41 -9.11 12.58 4.31
C LYS A 41 -7.87 12.92 5.12
N CYS A 42 -6.90 13.61 4.52
CA CYS A 42 -5.71 14.07 5.22
C CYS A 42 -6.06 15.09 6.30
N ASN A 43 -7.07 15.95 6.10
CA ASN A 43 -7.46 16.95 7.09
C ASN A 43 -7.90 16.27 8.38
N TYR A 44 -8.71 15.23 8.24
CA TYR A 44 -9.10 14.39 9.38
C TYR A 44 -7.90 13.66 9.97
N ARG A 45 -7.07 13.00 9.15
CA ARG A 45 -5.87 12.26 9.61
C ARG A 45 -4.94 13.12 10.47
N CYS A 46 -4.72 14.38 10.05
CA CYS A 46 -3.86 15.33 10.73
C CYS A 46 -4.58 16.18 11.80
N SER A 47 -5.84 15.88 12.13
CA SER A 47 -6.67 16.72 13.02
C SER A 47 -6.24 16.69 14.49
N ALA A 48 -5.54 15.67 14.96
CA ALA A 48 -5.08 15.57 16.35
C ALA A 48 -3.63 16.01 16.60
N THR A 49 -2.79 16.11 15.56
CA THR A 49 -1.37 16.51 15.74
C THR A 49 -1.21 18.03 15.83
N SER A 50 -0.28 18.51 16.67
CA SER A 50 0.17 19.91 16.69
C SER A 50 1.00 20.26 15.45
N HIS A 51 1.68 19.29 14.85
CA HIS A 51 2.52 19.46 13.66
C HIS A 51 1.70 19.40 12.35
N LYS A 52 0.70 20.28 12.23
CA LYS A 52 -0.28 20.29 11.12
C LYS A 52 0.37 20.35 9.74
N LYS A 53 1.27 21.32 9.52
CA LYS A 53 1.91 21.58 8.22
C LYS A 53 2.69 20.36 7.68
N PRO A 54 3.65 19.78 8.43
CA PRO A 54 4.39 18.61 7.94
C PRO A 54 3.49 17.37 7.82
N CYS A 55 2.54 17.15 8.74
CA CYS A 55 1.59 16.05 8.61
C CYS A 55 0.81 16.14 7.29
N MET A 56 0.28 17.33 6.98
CA MET A 56 -0.43 17.58 5.73
C MET A 56 0.41 17.29 4.51
N PHE A 57 1.63 17.82 4.48
CA PHE A 57 2.55 17.67 3.37
C PHE A 57 2.83 16.19 3.06
N PHE A 58 3.19 15.41 4.08
CA PHE A 58 3.47 13.99 3.90
C PHE A 58 2.19 13.20 3.61
N CYS A 59 1.07 13.48 4.28
CA CYS A 59 -0.18 12.77 4.02
C CYS A 59 -0.64 12.93 2.57
N LEU A 60 -0.64 14.16 2.04
CA LEU A 60 -1.02 14.43 0.66
C LEU A 60 -0.08 13.76 -0.34
N LYS A 61 1.23 13.77 -0.06
CA LYS A 61 2.24 13.10 -0.90
C LYS A 61 2.06 11.57 -0.91
N CYS A 62 1.73 10.98 0.23
CA CYS A 62 1.44 9.55 0.34
C CYS A 62 0.12 9.21 -0.34
N CYS A 63 -0.91 10.04 -0.16
CA CYS A 63 -2.22 9.83 -0.76
C CYS A 63 -2.18 9.97 -2.28
N SER A 64 -1.46 10.94 -2.84
CA SER A 64 -1.35 11.07 -4.30
C SER A 64 -0.65 9.87 -4.95
N LYS A 65 0.28 9.22 -4.23
CA LYS A 65 0.97 8.02 -4.72
C LYS A 65 0.16 6.74 -4.55
N CYS A 66 -0.46 6.58 -3.38
CA CYS A 66 -1.09 5.33 -2.96
C CYS A 66 -2.62 5.34 -3.11
N LEU A 67 -3.21 6.51 -3.37
CA LEU A 67 -4.65 6.74 -3.48
C LEU A 67 -5.43 6.19 -2.26
N CYS A 68 -4.82 6.22 -1.07
CA CYS A 68 -5.36 5.66 0.17
C CYS A 68 -4.93 6.50 1.37
N VAL A 69 -5.82 6.71 2.34
CA VAL A 69 -5.53 7.31 3.65
C VAL A 69 -6.18 6.43 4.72
N PRO A 70 -5.44 5.93 5.74
CA PRO A 70 -6.02 5.09 6.77
C PRO A 70 -7.04 5.83 7.66
N SER A 71 -7.98 5.08 8.24
CA SER A 71 -8.96 5.62 9.18
C SER A 71 -8.31 6.06 10.50
N GLY A 72 -8.97 6.99 11.20
CA GLY A 72 -8.48 7.58 12.45
C GLY A 72 -7.36 8.61 12.25
N THR A 73 -6.95 9.23 13.35
CA THR A 73 -5.87 10.23 13.39
C THR A 73 -4.48 9.64 13.63
N TYR A 74 -4.42 8.35 14.00
CA TYR A 74 -3.20 7.59 14.24
C TYR A 74 -3.44 6.09 13.93
N GLY A 75 -2.37 5.33 13.70
CA GLY A 75 -2.45 3.87 13.48
C GLY A 75 -3.16 3.46 12.19
N ASN A 76 -3.71 2.23 12.17
CA ASN A 76 -4.48 1.63 11.06
C ASN A 76 -3.77 1.57 9.70
N LYS A 77 -2.45 1.75 9.68
CA LYS A 77 -1.68 1.83 8.44
C LYS A 77 -1.75 0.52 7.63
N GLN A 78 -1.93 -0.63 8.29
CA GLN A 78 -2.12 -1.93 7.64
C GLN A 78 -3.29 -1.97 6.64
N ASN A 79 -4.29 -1.10 6.82
CA ASN A 79 -5.44 -1.01 5.91
C ASN A 79 -5.08 -0.36 4.55
N CYS A 80 -3.97 0.37 4.50
CA CYS A 80 -3.40 0.96 3.28
C CYS A 80 -1.93 0.51 3.14
N PRO A 81 -1.64 -0.68 2.60
CA PRO A 81 -0.28 -1.23 2.53
C PRO A 81 0.73 -0.30 1.86
N CYS A 82 0.40 0.33 0.73
CA CYS A 82 1.28 1.31 0.07
C CYS A 82 1.63 2.50 1.00
N TYR A 83 0.65 3.04 1.72
CA TYR A 83 0.83 4.14 2.68
C TYR A 83 1.71 3.71 3.86
N ASN A 84 1.53 2.49 4.35
CA ASN A 84 2.31 1.94 5.47
C ASN A 84 3.77 1.65 5.11
N ASN A 85 3.97 1.10 3.91
CA ASN A 85 5.26 0.61 3.44
C ASN A 85 6.14 1.72 2.88
N TRP A 86 5.63 2.95 2.76
CA TRP A 86 6.44 4.09 2.37
C TRP A 86 7.36 4.54 3.52
N LYS A 87 8.66 4.31 3.33
CA LYS A 87 9.71 4.63 4.29
C LYS A 87 10.63 5.74 3.78
N THR A 88 11.34 6.39 4.70
CA THR A 88 12.49 7.24 4.40
C THR A 88 13.71 6.38 4.01
N GLN A 89 14.81 6.99 3.57
CA GLN A 89 16.05 6.26 3.28
C GLN A 89 16.61 5.55 4.53
N GLU A 90 16.35 6.09 5.72
CA GLU A 90 16.71 5.51 7.02
C GLU A 90 15.74 4.41 7.49
N GLY A 91 14.76 4.03 6.67
CA GLY A 91 13.77 2.99 7.00
C GLY A 91 12.62 3.44 7.92
N ARG A 92 12.59 4.72 8.34
CA ARG A 92 11.52 5.24 9.21
C ARG A 92 10.20 5.44 8.44
N PRO A 93 9.03 5.37 9.09
CA PRO A 93 7.76 5.66 8.45
C PRO A 93 7.75 7.08 7.85
N LYS A 94 7.43 7.19 6.56
CA LYS A 94 7.35 8.48 5.87
C LYS A 94 5.97 9.12 5.95
N CYS A 95 4.92 8.30 5.98
CA CYS A 95 3.54 8.73 6.00
C CYS A 95 2.99 8.80 7.44
N PRO A 96 2.19 9.83 7.78
CA PRO A 96 1.68 10.05 9.13
C PRO A 96 0.75 8.95 9.67
#